data_AF-A0A1G6PJN7-F1
#
_entry.id   AF-A0A1G6PJN7-F1
#
_cell.length_a   1.000
_cell.length_b   1.000
_cell.length_c   1.000
_cell.angle_alpha   90.00
_cell.angle_beta   90.00
_cell.angle_gamma   90.00
#
_symmetry.space_group_name_H-M   'P 1'
#
loop_
_entity.id
_entity.type
_entity.pdbx_description
1 polymer ?
#
loop_
_entity_poly.entity_id
_entity_poly.type
_entity_poly.pdbx_seq_one_letter_code
_entity_poly.pdbx_strand_id
1 'polypeptide(L)'
;MNLKDYPSNWAAVSAIAPKIGCTPETLRAWHQKHLDQQNPIKVQQVSDQEKMKQMEREIKELKRANEILRKAAAFFAQAELDRLHK
;
A
#
# COMPACT_ATOMS: atom_id res chain seq x y z
N MET A 1 -10.33 20.17 27.00
CA MET A 1 -8.99 20.72 27.30
C MET A 1 -8.29 20.97 25.98
N ASN A 2 -8.05 22.24 25.62
CA ASN A 2 -7.59 22.65 24.30
C ASN A 2 -6.04 22.70 24.29
N LEU A 3 -5.39 22.30 23.20
CA LEU A 3 -3.92 22.36 23.07
C LEU A 3 -3.35 23.78 23.23
N LYS A 4 -4.20 24.80 23.16
CA LYS A 4 -3.86 26.23 23.29
C LYS A 4 -3.51 26.68 24.71
N ASP A 5 -3.83 25.87 25.73
CA ASP A 5 -3.57 26.20 27.14
C ASP A 5 -2.14 25.81 27.60
N TYR A 6 -1.35 25.18 26.73
CA TYR A 6 0.01 24.72 27.03
C TYR A 6 1.06 25.47 26.21
N PRO A 7 2.21 25.82 26.81
CA PRO A 7 3.26 26.62 26.15
C PRO A 7 3.95 25.88 24.99
N SER A 8 3.75 24.56 24.87
CA SER A 8 4.25 23.77 23.75
C SER A 8 3.49 22.44 23.61
N ASN A 9 3.56 21.83 22.42
CA ASN A 9 3.06 20.46 22.21
C ASN A 9 3.69 19.45 23.16
N TRP A 10 4.97 19.61 23.51
CA TRP A 10 5.64 18.75 24.47
C TRP A 10 5.06 18.89 25.89
N ALA A 11 4.74 20.12 26.30
CA ALA A 11 4.09 20.38 27.57
C ALA A 11 2.67 19.77 27.63
N ALA A 12 1.90 19.89 26.54
CA ALA A 12 0.59 19.26 26.43
C ALA A 12 0.70 17.73 26.51
N VAL A 13 1.61 17.12 25.73
CA VAL A 13 1.83 15.67 25.71
C VAL A 13 2.27 15.15 27.08
N SER A 14 3.21 15.83 27.73
CA SER A 14 3.71 15.45 29.06
C SER A 14 2.63 15.56 30.15
N ALA A 15 1.72 16.53 30.04
CA ALA A 15 0.63 16.72 31.00
C ALA A 15 -0.55 15.75 30.78
N ILE A 16 -0.76 15.29 29.55
CA ILE A 16 -1.90 14.44 29.17
C ILE A 16 -1.55 12.96 29.24
N ALA A 17 -0.33 12.55 28.87
CA ALA A 17 0.04 11.14 28.81
C ALA A 17 -0.18 10.39 30.15
N PRO A 18 0.20 10.94 31.32
CA PRO A 18 -0.09 10.30 32.61
C PRO A 18 -1.58 10.18 32.92
N LYS A 19 -2.42 11.11 32.45
CA LYS A 19 -3.88 11.09 32.69
C LYS A 19 -4.58 9.98 31.90
N ILE A 20 -3.99 9.55 30.80
CA ILE A 20 -4.49 8.49 29.93
C ILE A 20 -3.78 7.15 30.23
N GLY A 21 -2.75 7.16 31.09
CA GLY A 21 -2.00 5.97 31.47
C GLY A 21 -1.00 5.51 30.39
N CYS A 22 -0.49 6.42 29.57
CA CYS A 22 0.53 6.13 28.56
C CYS A 22 1.79 6.99 28.77
N THR A 23 2.89 6.63 28.11
CA THR A 23 4.11 7.46 28.14
C THR A 23 3.99 8.66 27.20
N PRO A 24 4.64 9.80 27.51
CA PRO A 24 4.71 10.96 26.62
C PRO A 24 5.17 10.61 25.20
N GLU A 25 6.12 9.68 25.06
CA GLU A 25 6.62 9.19 23.77
C GLU A 25 5.53 8.48 22.97
N THR A 26 4.71 7.66 23.64
CA THR A 26 3.61 6.92 23.02
C THR A 26 2.55 7.90 22.51
N LEU A 27 2.15 8.87 23.33
CA LEU A 27 1.16 9.88 22.94
C LEU A 27 1.69 10.77 21.80
N ARG A 28 2.98 11.13 21.82
CA ARG A 28 3.64 11.85 20.73
C ARG A 28 3.61 11.05 19.42
N ALA A 29 3.92 9.77 19.46
CA ALA A 29 3.90 8.90 18.29
C ALA A 29 2.49 8.79 17.69
N TRP A 30 1.47 8.64 18.53
CA TRP A 30 0.07 8.63 18.09
C TRP A 30 -0.36 9.96 17.48
N HIS A 31 0.01 11.08 18.11
CA HIS A 31 -0.27 12.41 17.58
C HIS A 31 0.36 12.63 16.21
N GLN A 32 1.63 12.23 16.03
CA GLN A 32 2.31 12.31 14.74
C GLN A 32 1.62 11.43 13.68
N LYS A 33 1.26 10.20 14.03
CA LYS A 33 0.53 9.29 13.14
C LYS A 33 -0.83 9.86 12.73
N HIS A 34 -1.53 10.49 13.67
CA HIS A 34 -2.81 11.14 13.40
C HIS A 34 -2.65 12.35 12.46
N LEU A 35 -1.62 13.19 12.66
CA LEU A 35 -1.31 14.29 11.73
C LEU A 35 -0.97 13.78 10.33
N ASP A 36 -0.21 12.68 10.24
CA ASP A 36 0.12 12.07 8.96
C ASP A 36 -1.11 11.49 8.25
N GLN A 37 -2.07 10.95 9.00
CA GLN A 37 -3.37 10.51 8.47
C GLN A 37 -4.28 11.67 8.05
N GLN A 38 -4.15 12.84 8.67
CA GLN A 38 -4.87 14.04 8.26
C GLN A 38 -4.20 14.76 7.09
N ASN A 39 -2.96 14.41 6.74
CA ASN A 39 -2.27 14.99 5.59
C ASN A 39 -2.72 14.27 4.30
N PRO A 40 -3.57 14.91 3.46
CA PRO A 40 -4.14 14.26 2.28
C PRO A 40 -3.07 13.81 1.28
N ILE A 41 -1.91 14.46 1.23
CA ILE A 41 -0.81 14.08 0.34
C ILE A 41 -0.20 12.76 0.76
N LYS A 42 0.07 12.55 2.05
CA LYS A 42 0.67 11.30 2.55
C LYS A 42 -0.30 10.14 2.42
N VAL A 43 -1.58 10.36 2.71
CA VAL A 43 -2.62 9.34 2.55
C VAL A 43 -2.75 8.92 1.08
N GLN A 44 -2.76 9.90 0.16
CA GLN A 44 -2.81 9.62 -1.27
C GLN A 44 -1.58 8.82 -1.73
N GLN A 45 -0.38 9.19 -1.28
CA GLN A 45 0.85 8.47 -1.61
C GLN A 45 0.84 7.00 -1.17
N VAL A 46 0.32 6.70 0.03
CA VAL A 46 0.18 5.31 0.51
C VAL A 46 -0.82 4.55 -0.36
N SER A 47 -1.97 5.16 -0.67
CA SER A 47 -2.97 4.57 -1.55
C SER A 47 -2.43 4.28 -2.96
N ASP A 48 -1.63 5.21 -3.49
CA ASP A 48 -1.05 5.07 -4.83
C ASP A 48 0.01 3.97 -4.88
N GLN A 49 0.82 3.82 -3.81
CA GLN A 49 1.78 2.73 -3.70
C GLN A 49 1.10 1.35 -3.66
N GLU A 50 -0.03 1.24 -2.96
CA GLU A 50 -0.81 -0.01 -2.92
C GLU A 50 -1.40 -0.35 -4.29
N LYS A 51 -1.99 0.64 -4.97
CA LYS A 51 -2.50 0.48 -6.34
C LYS A 51 -1.41 0.08 -7.32
N MET A 52 -0.24 0.72 -7.23
CA MET A 52 0.90 0.41 -8.09
C MET A 52 1.37 -1.04 -7.92
N LYS A 53 1.51 -1.51 -6.67
CA LYS A 53 1.86 -2.91 -6.39
C LYS A 53 0.81 -3.90 -6.90
N GLN A 54 -0.47 -3.55 -6.81
CA GLN A 54 -1.55 -4.37 -7.33
C GLN A 54 -1.49 -4.46 -8.86
N MET A 55 -1.31 -3.33 -9.54
CA MET A 55 -1.17 -3.28 -11.00
C MET A 55 0.06 -4.06 -11.48
N GLU A 56 1.21 -3.97 -10.79
CA GLU A 56 2.40 -4.73 -11.13
C GLU A 56 2.18 -6.25 -11.05
N ARG A 57 1.44 -6.71 -10.02
CA ARG A 57 1.06 -8.12 -9.89
C ARG A 57 0.14 -8.57 -11.04
N GLU A 58 -0.87 -7.76 -11.36
CA GLU A 58 -1.80 -8.07 -12.44
C GLU A 58 -1.11 -8.12 -13.80
N ILE A 59 -0.23 -7.16 -14.11
CA ILE A 59 0.59 -7.16 -15.32
C ILE A 59 1.45 -8.44 -15.40
N LYS A 60 2.03 -8.88 -14.28
CA LYS A 60 2.84 -10.10 -14.25
C LYS A 60 2.01 -11.34 -14.58
N GLU A 61 0.85 -11.49 -13.97
CA GLU A 61 -0.05 -12.62 -14.24
C GLU A 61 -0.59 -12.60 -15.67
N LEU A 62 -0.97 -11.42 -16.18
CA LEU A 62 -1.41 -11.26 -17.57
C LEU A 62 -0.32 -11.63 -18.58
N LYS A 63 0.94 -11.26 -18.30
CA LYS A 63 2.09 -11.67 -19.14
C LYS A 63 2.28 -13.18 -19.12
N ARG A 64 2.16 -13.81 -17.95
CA ARG A 64 2.27 -15.27 -17.80
C ARG A 64 1.16 -15.99 -18.57
N ALA A 65 -0.09 -15.54 -18.42
CA ALA A 65 -1.22 -16.09 -19.15
C ALA A 65 -1.04 -15.97 -20.67
N ASN A 66 -0.61 -14.81 -21.15
CA ASN A 66 -0.31 -14.60 -22.57
C ASN A 66 0.80 -15.54 -23.09
N GLU A 67 1.82 -15.81 -22.28
CA GLU A 67 2.87 -16.76 -22.67
C GLU A 67 2.32 -18.19 -22.82
N ILE A 68 1.48 -18.62 -21.88
CA ILE A 68 0.82 -19.93 -21.94
C ILE A 68 -0.04 -20.03 -23.21
N LEU A 69 -0.84 -19.00 -23.49
CA LEU A 69 -1.70 -18.97 -24.68
C LEU A 69 -0.88 -19.00 -25.98
N ARG A 70 0.23 -18.26 -26.04
CA ARG A 70 1.13 -18.31 -27.20
C ARG A 70 1.75 -19.69 -27.40
N LYS A 71 2.22 -20.33 -26.33
CA LYS A 71 2.77 -21.68 -26.38
C LYS A 71 1.72 -22.70 -26.83
N ALA A 72 0.51 -22.60 -26.29
CA ALA A 72 -0.61 -23.44 -26.70
C ALA A 72 -0.96 -23.24 -28.19
N ALA A 73 -1.07 -21.98 -28.65
CA ALA A 73 -1.33 -21.68 -30.04
C ALA A 73 -0.25 -22.24 -30.98
N ALA A 74 1.03 -22.11 -30.62
CA ALA A 74 2.14 -22.69 -31.39
C ALA A 74 2.06 -24.22 -31.43
N PHE A 75 1.76 -24.87 -30.30
CA PHE A 75 1.59 -26.31 -30.23
C PHE A 75 0.45 -26.80 -31.13
N PHE A 76 -0.71 -26.15 -31.07
CA PHE A 76 -1.85 -26.52 -31.92
C PHE A 76 -1.57 -26.28 -33.41
N ALA A 77 -0.89 -25.18 -33.76
CA ALA A 77 -0.51 -24.92 -35.14
C ALA A 77 0.42 -26.02 -35.70
N GLN A 78 1.40 -26.47 -34.91
CA GLN A 78 2.29 -27.57 -35.33
C GLN A 78 1.52 -28.89 -35.48
N ALA A 79 0.66 -29.23 -34.52
CA ALA A 79 -0.12 -30.44 -34.57
C ALA A 79 -1.05 -30.49 -35.80
N GLU A 80 -1.60 -29.34 -36.21
CA GLU A 80 -2.44 -29.27 -37.41
C GLU A 80 -1.61 -29.46 -38.70
N LEU A 81 -0.42 -28.87 -38.79
CA LEU A 81 0.50 -29.10 -39.91
C LEU A 81 0.90 -30.58 -40.03
N ASP A 82 1.19 -31.24 -38.91
CA ASP A 82 1.56 -32.66 -38.90
C ASP A 82 0.42 -33.58 -39.36
N ARG A 83 -0.84 -33.18 -39.17
CA ARG A 83 -2.02 -33.91 -39.67
C ARG A 83 -2.24 -33.74 -41.17
N LEU A 84 -1.90 -32.58 -41.72
CA LEU A 84 -2.02 -32.29 -43.16
C LEU A 84 -0.91 -32.94 -44.00
N HIS A 85 0.26 -33.21 -43.40
CA HIS A 85 1.39 -33.85 -44.08
C HIS A 85 1.34 -35.39 -44.09
N LYS A 86 0.25 -35.99 -43.63
CA LYS A 86 0.06 -37.45 -43.51
C LYS A 86 -1.07 -37.93 -44.40
#